data_AF-A0A952J094-F1
#
_entry.id   AF-A0A952J094-F1
#
_cell.length_a   1.000
_cell.length_b   1.000
_cell.length_c   1.000
_cell.angle_alpha   90.00
_cell.angle_beta   90.00
_cell.angle_gamma   90.00
#
_symmetry.space_group_name_H-M   'P 1'
#
loop_
_entity.id
_entity.type
_entity.pdbx_description
1 polymer ?
#
loop_
_entity_poly.entity_id
_entity_poly.type
_entity_poly.pdbx_seq_one_letter_code
_entity_poly.pdbx_strand_id
1 'polypeptide(L)'
;PDCPVAALYRESKLAEDGSRSLAKLAKLLGEFPAVFVPGTRWQYSYATDVLAHCMEVACDKPLDQILHELILKPLGMNETDFHVNPADMDRLMPVYGAQSLSDIMSPPEGEQTLKLTNVEPSYPASAKGQFRRGGLGLFSTTRDYLRFAECLHSGKTADGKRLLSTPMFNLMWANRLPASQMPLGIGPNIYPGYGWNLFGRVMLDVGQAMSLTSNGEGGWAGAAATYFWVDPAQQMTGVVMTQYLGSALPMSGEMRAAAYSMLDKYQ
;
A
#
# COMPACT_ATOMS: atom_id res chain seq x y z
N PRO A 1 9.55 8.58 16.18
CA PRO A 1 9.81 9.65 17.19
C PRO A 1 10.92 10.61 16.75
N ASP A 2 12.05 10.09 16.24
CA ASP A 2 13.25 10.91 15.96
C ASP A 2 13.48 11.25 14.48
N CYS A 3 12.42 11.31 13.68
CA CYS A 3 12.52 11.72 12.29
C CYS A 3 12.41 13.26 12.22
N PRO A 4 13.48 14.02 11.88
CA PRO A 4 13.48 15.48 11.98
C PRO A 4 12.46 16.15 11.04
N VAL A 5 12.09 15.50 9.93
CA VAL A 5 11.05 16.01 9.01
C VAL A 5 9.63 15.69 9.46
N ALA A 6 9.43 14.82 10.46
CA ALA A 6 8.08 14.45 10.91
C ALA A 6 7.33 15.65 11.51
N ALA A 7 8.03 16.58 12.14
CA ALA A 7 7.44 17.84 12.60
C ALA A 7 6.92 18.68 11.44
N LEU A 8 7.75 18.87 10.40
CA LEU A 8 7.39 19.61 9.17
C LEU A 8 6.17 18.99 8.48
N TYR A 9 6.08 17.66 8.44
CA TYR A 9 4.95 16.94 7.84
C TYR A 9 3.64 17.22 8.58
N ARG A 10 3.68 17.23 9.92
CA ARG A 10 2.52 17.53 10.78
C ARG A 10 2.11 18.99 10.68
N GLU A 11 3.06 19.92 10.81
CA GLU A 11 2.83 21.35 10.70
C GLU A 11 2.21 21.73 9.35
N SER A 12 2.65 21.06 8.28
CA SER A 12 2.16 21.28 6.92
C SER A 12 0.94 20.41 6.56
N LYS A 13 0.41 19.65 7.52
CA LYS A 13 -0.77 18.79 7.37
C LYS A 13 -0.71 17.89 6.12
N LEU A 14 0.46 17.30 5.83
CA LEU A 14 0.67 16.53 4.59
C LEU A 14 -0.33 15.37 4.45
N ALA A 15 -0.59 14.66 5.55
CA ALA A 15 -1.52 13.54 5.59
C ALA A 15 -3.00 13.98 5.72
N GLU A 16 -3.26 15.18 6.21
CA GLU A 16 -4.60 15.59 6.66
C GLU A 16 -5.36 16.48 5.67
N ASP A 17 -4.72 16.92 4.58
CA ASP A 17 -5.29 17.82 3.57
C ASP A 17 -5.50 17.10 2.23
N GLY A 18 -6.68 16.49 2.07
CA GLY A 18 -7.13 15.85 0.84
C GLY A 18 -7.49 16.83 -0.28
N SER A 19 -7.62 18.12 0.01
CA SER A 19 -7.90 19.14 -1.01
C SER A 19 -6.67 19.53 -1.84
N ARG A 20 -5.47 19.25 -1.32
CA ARG A 20 -4.20 19.55 -1.97
C ARG A 20 -3.98 18.67 -3.20
N SER A 21 -3.63 19.28 -4.32
CA SER A 21 -3.25 18.53 -5.52
C SER A 21 -1.91 17.80 -5.34
N LEU A 22 -1.70 16.74 -6.11
CA LEU A 22 -0.45 15.96 -6.09
C LEU A 22 0.78 16.83 -6.39
N ALA A 23 0.69 17.71 -7.39
CA ALA A 23 1.76 18.65 -7.73
C ALA A 23 2.12 19.60 -6.57
N LYS A 24 1.13 20.13 -5.84
CA LYS A 24 1.39 20.99 -4.67
C LYS A 24 2.01 20.19 -3.53
N LEU A 25 1.57 18.96 -3.30
CA LEU A 25 2.18 18.05 -2.32
C LEU A 25 3.65 17.78 -2.66
N ALA A 26 3.94 17.39 -3.91
CA ALA A 26 5.29 17.09 -4.36
C ALA A 26 6.23 18.31 -4.27
N LYS A 27 5.74 19.50 -4.65
CA LYS A 27 6.51 20.74 -4.51
C LYS A 27 6.88 21.02 -3.05
N LEU A 28 5.91 20.91 -2.15
CA LEU A 28 6.12 21.14 -0.72
C LEU A 28 7.10 20.12 -0.12
N LEU A 29 7.00 18.85 -0.51
CA LEU A 29 7.96 17.82 -0.11
C LEU A 29 9.39 18.16 -0.55
N GLY A 30 9.56 18.79 -1.72
CA GLY A 30 10.85 19.25 -2.24
C GLY A 30 11.47 20.41 -1.46
N GLU A 31 10.70 21.12 -0.62
CA GLU A 31 11.20 22.20 0.24
C GLU A 31 11.77 21.65 1.56
N PHE A 32 11.51 20.38 1.90
CA PHE A 32 11.99 19.75 3.12
C PHE A 32 13.36 19.07 2.93
N PRO A 33 14.22 19.07 3.97
CA PRO A 33 15.50 18.39 3.88
C PRO A 33 15.33 16.87 3.82
N ALA A 34 16.20 16.19 3.07
CA ALA A 34 16.29 14.74 3.16
C ALA A 34 16.81 14.32 4.56
N VAL A 35 16.24 13.25 5.13
CA VAL A 35 16.66 12.72 6.44
C VAL A 35 17.95 11.89 6.39
N PHE A 36 18.38 11.51 5.19
CA PHE A 36 19.64 10.82 4.92
C PHE A 36 20.03 11.02 3.44
N VAL A 37 21.29 10.73 3.11
CA VAL A 37 21.79 10.76 1.74
C VAL A 37 21.05 9.71 0.89
N PRO A 38 20.42 10.07 -0.24
CA PRO A 38 19.69 9.13 -1.08
C PRO A 38 20.49 7.86 -1.40
N GLY A 39 19.87 6.70 -1.20
CA GLY A 39 20.48 5.39 -1.44
C GLY A 39 21.28 4.78 -0.27
N THR A 40 21.61 5.54 0.79
CA THR A 40 22.40 4.99 1.91
C THR A 40 21.57 4.26 2.96
N ARG A 41 20.28 4.58 3.06
CA ARG A 41 19.33 3.95 3.99
C ARG A 41 17.99 3.72 3.32
N TRP A 42 17.20 2.83 3.90
CA TRP A 42 15.80 2.63 3.56
C TRP A 42 14.90 3.21 4.65
N GLN A 43 13.83 3.90 4.25
CA GLN A 43 12.78 4.39 5.13
C GLN A 43 11.47 4.52 4.35
N TYR A 44 10.38 3.95 4.89
CA TYR A 44 9.04 4.13 4.33
C TYR A 44 8.64 5.62 4.33
N SER A 45 8.14 6.13 3.21
CA SER A 45 8.07 7.58 2.96
C SER A 45 7.06 7.97 1.88
N TYR A 46 6.93 9.28 1.65
CA TYR A 46 6.17 9.89 0.55
C TYR A 46 6.83 9.74 -0.84
N ALA A 47 7.88 8.91 -0.97
CA ALA A 47 8.55 8.69 -2.26
C ALA A 47 7.59 8.21 -3.36
N THR A 48 6.54 7.46 -3.01
CA THR A 48 5.54 7.00 -3.97
C THR A 48 4.66 8.15 -4.48
N ASP A 49 4.33 9.15 -3.65
CA ASP A 49 3.63 10.36 -4.10
C ASP A 49 4.51 11.22 -5.01
N VAL A 50 5.80 11.32 -4.70
CA VAL A 50 6.78 11.98 -5.59
C VAL A 50 6.88 11.24 -6.93
N LEU A 51 6.98 9.90 -6.90
CA LEU A 51 6.98 9.07 -8.12
C LEU A 51 5.73 9.29 -8.95
N ALA A 52 4.56 9.31 -8.31
CA ALA A 52 3.30 9.55 -9.00
C ALA A 52 3.26 10.94 -9.67
N HIS A 53 3.81 11.98 -9.02
CA HIS A 53 3.93 13.28 -9.66
C HIS A 53 4.94 13.26 -10.83
N CYS A 54 6.06 12.55 -10.71
CA CYS A 54 6.97 12.35 -11.83
C CYS A 54 6.28 11.66 -13.02
N MET A 55 5.38 10.72 -12.76
CA MET A 55 4.55 10.10 -13.82
C MET A 55 3.63 11.12 -14.48
N GLU A 56 2.97 12.01 -13.70
CA GLU A 56 2.13 13.06 -14.28
C GLU A 56 2.92 13.96 -15.23
N VAL A 57 4.13 14.39 -14.82
CA VAL A 57 5.01 15.23 -15.64
C VAL A 57 5.53 14.48 -16.87
N ALA A 58 5.94 13.21 -16.71
CA ALA A 58 6.52 12.43 -17.81
C ALA A 58 5.48 12.03 -18.86
N CYS A 59 4.22 11.81 -18.44
CA CYS A 59 3.14 11.39 -19.32
C CYS A 59 2.25 12.54 -19.79
N ASP A 60 2.43 13.75 -19.27
CA ASP A 60 1.56 14.92 -19.49
C ASP A 60 0.07 14.59 -19.26
N LYS A 61 -0.20 13.82 -18.20
CA LYS A 61 -1.53 13.31 -17.84
C LYS A 61 -1.72 13.28 -16.33
N PRO A 62 -2.93 13.52 -15.82
CA PRO A 62 -3.26 13.26 -14.41
C PRO A 62 -3.07 11.79 -14.02
N LEU A 63 -2.68 11.53 -12.76
CA LEU A 63 -2.34 10.18 -12.29
C LEU A 63 -3.47 9.15 -12.48
N ASP A 64 -4.72 9.55 -12.22
CA ASP A 64 -5.90 8.70 -12.40
C ASP A 64 -6.02 8.20 -13.84
N GLN A 65 -5.80 9.07 -14.83
CA GLN A 65 -5.84 8.70 -16.25
C GLN A 65 -4.71 7.73 -16.60
N ILE A 66 -3.50 7.94 -16.05
CA ILE A 66 -2.37 7.04 -16.25
C ILE A 66 -2.69 5.64 -15.70
N LEU A 67 -3.22 5.56 -14.47
CA LEU A 67 -3.59 4.28 -13.85
C LEU A 67 -4.74 3.61 -14.60
N HIS A 68 -5.77 4.36 -14.99
CA HIS A 68 -6.91 3.85 -15.77
C HIS A 68 -6.45 3.23 -17.09
N GLU A 69 -5.61 3.92 -17.84
CA GLU A 69 -5.14 3.48 -19.15
C GLU A 69 -4.23 2.25 -19.07
N LEU A 70 -3.27 2.26 -18.13
CA LEU A 70 -2.19 1.27 -18.11
C LEU A 70 -2.48 0.05 -17.23
N ILE A 71 -3.34 0.18 -16.22
CA ILE A 71 -3.55 -0.84 -15.18
C ILE A 71 -5.02 -1.18 -15.01
N LEU A 72 -5.85 -0.21 -14.60
CA LEU A 72 -7.20 -0.50 -14.11
C LEU A 72 -8.10 -1.04 -15.21
N LYS A 73 -8.19 -0.35 -16.38
CA LYS A 73 -9.00 -0.82 -17.50
C LYS A 73 -8.49 -2.14 -18.09
N PRO A 74 -7.18 -2.33 -18.35
CA PRO A 74 -6.68 -3.63 -18.80
C PRO A 74 -6.97 -4.80 -17.85
N LEU A 75 -7.02 -4.55 -16.54
CA LEU A 75 -7.36 -5.57 -15.54
C LEU A 75 -8.86 -5.66 -15.25
N GLY A 76 -9.67 -4.78 -15.83
CA GLY A 76 -11.11 -4.69 -15.58
C GLY A 76 -11.48 -4.19 -14.18
N MET A 77 -10.61 -3.45 -13.52
CA MET A 77 -10.83 -2.90 -12.17
C MET A 77 -11.75 -1.68 -12.21
N ASN A 78 -13.04 -1.91 -12.45
CA ASN A 78 -14.01 -0.87 -12.79
C ASN A 78 -14.52 -0.06 -11.58
N GLU A 79 -14.22 -0.51 -10.37
CA GLU A 79 -14.63 0.13 -9.11
C GLU A 79 -13.41 0.64 -8.32
N THR A 80 -12.25 0.69 -8.99
CA THR A 80 -11.02 1.22 -8.41
C THR A 80 -10.78 2.63 -8.93
N ASP A 81 -10.75 3.61 -8.05
CA ASP A 81 -10.51 5.01 -8.39
C ASP A 81 -10.10 5.82 -7.14
N PHE A 82 -9.69 7.07 -7.32
CA PHE A 82 -9.43 8.02 -6.23
C PHE A 82 -10.71 8.62 -5.63
N HIS A 83 -11.88 8.24 -6.13
CA HIS A 83 -13.18 8.63 -5.63
C HIS A 83 -14.18 7.48 -5.73
N VAL A 84 -15.26 7.54 -4.96
CA VAL A 84 -16.38 6.60 -5.06
C VAL A 84 -17.42 7.19 -6.01
N ASN A 85 -17.93 6.36 -6.93
CA ASN A 85 -19.04 6.78 -7.79
C ASN A 85 -20.26 7.12 -6.91
N PRO A 86 -21.00 8.20 -7.20
CA PRO A 86 -22.16 8.56 -6.39
C PRO A 86 -23.21 7.44 -6.23
N ALA A 87 -23.35 6.58 -7.25
CA ALA A 87 -24.26 5.43 -7.24
C ALA A 87 -23.81 4.28 -6.32
N ASP A 88 -22.56 4.29 -5.87
CA ASP A 88 -21.92 3.23 -5.08
C ASP A 88 -21.61 3.65 -3.64
N MET A 89 -21.99 4.88 -3.26
CA MET A 89 -21.70 5.46 -1.94
C MET A 89 -22.29 4.66 -0.77
N ASP A 90 -23.40 3.94 -1.00
CA ASP A 90 -24.05 3.09 0.00
C ASP A 90 -23.26 1.80 0.31
N ARG A 91 -22.31 1.42 -0.57
CA ARG A 91 -21.41 0.28 -0.38
C ARG A 91 -20.10 0.64 0.31
N LEU A 92 -19.83 1.93 0.52
CA LEU A 92 -18.61 2.39 1.18
C LEU A 92 -18.63 1.98 2.66
N MET A 93 -17.68 1.14 3.05
CA MET A 93 -17.56 0.66 4.42
C MET A 93 -17.13 1.81 5.37
N PRO A 94 -17.75 1.95 6.55
CA PRO A 94 -17.29 2.91 7.55
C PRO A 94 -15.90 2.55 8.07
N VAL A 95 -15.09 3.57 8.36
CA VAL A 95 -13.74 3.42 8.92
C VAL A 95 -13.79 3.61 10.43
N TYR A 96 -13.12 2.72 11.18
CA TYR A 96 -13.03 2.77 12.64
C TYR A 96 -11.59 2.94 13.13
N GLY A 97 -11.41 3.23 14.42
CA GLY A 97 -10.11 3.20 15.10
C GLY A 97 -9.50 4.58 15.36
N ALA A 98 -8.20 4.73 15.05
CA ALA A 98 -7.45 5.95 15.31
C ALA A 98 -8.13 7.19 14.70
N GLN A 99 -8.24 8.26 15.50
CA GLN A 99 -9.05 9.43 15.16
C GLN A 99 -8.29 10.47 14.32
N SER A 100 -6.97 10.31 14.20
CA SER A 100 -6.12 11.04 13.26
C SER A 100 -5.21 10.07 12.53
N LEU A 101 -4.92 10.38 11.25
CA LEU A 101 -3.92 9.65 10.48
C LEU A 101 -2.51 9.78 11.09
N SER A 102 -2.27 10.88 11.83
CA SER A 102 -1.02 11.13 12.55
C SER A 102 -0.80 10.14 13.71
N ASP A 103 -1.87 9.52 14.21
CA ASP A 103 -1.85 8.65 15.40
C ASP A 103 -1.85 7.16 15.06
N ILE A 104 -1.94 6.78 13.78
CA ILE A 104 -2.07 5.37 13.34
C ILE A 104 -0.91 4.49 13.83
N MET A 105 0.28 5.08 13.96
CA MET A 105 1.49 4.36 14.38
C MET A 105 1.79 4.52 15.86
N SER A 106 0.96 5.24 16.60
CA SER A 106 1.06 5.35 18.06
C SER A 106 0.52 4.06 18.69
N PRO A 107 1.18 3.53 19.74
CA PRO A 107 0.60 2.44 20.51
C PRO A 107 -0.80 2.83 21.00
N PRO A 108 -1.81 1.93 20.92
CA PRO A 108 -3.15 2.26 21.39
C PRO A 108 -3.12 2.52 22.90
N GLU A 109 -3.73 3.64 23.31
CA GLU A 109 -3.98 3.94 24.71
C GLU A 109 -5.27 3.22 25.14
N GLY A 110 -5.13 2.07 25.80
CA GLY A 110 -6.25 1.29 26.31
C GLY A 110 -6.91 0.37 25.28
N GLU A 111 -8.17 0.02 25.53
CA GLU A 111 -8.91 -0.97 24.73
C GLU A 111 -9.27 -0.43 23.34
N GLN A 112 -9.03 -1.24 22.31
CA GLN A 112 -9.41 -0.92 20.94
C GLN A 112 -10.91 -1.16 20.74
N THR A 113 -11.64 -0.08 20.41
CA THR A 113 -13.09 -0.12 20.17
C THR A 113 -13.44 0.27 18.74
N LEU A 114 -14.65 -0.06 18.28
CA LEU A 114 -15.19 0.35 16.98
C LEU A 114 -15.68 1.81 17.02
N LYS A 115 -14.75 2.74 17.22
CA LYS A 115 -15.04 4.18 17.17
C LYS A 115 -14.96 4.68 15.73
N LEU A 116 -16.08 5.20 15.21
CA LEU A 116 -16.16 5.74 13.86
C LEU A 116 -15.12 6.86 13.67
N THR A 117 -14.45 6.87 12.52
CA THR A 117 -13.44 7.87 12.16
C THR A 117 -13.85 8.60 10.90
N ASN A 118 -13.87 9.93 10.95
CA ASN A 118 -14.11 10.74 9.78
C ASN A 118 -12.80 10.99 9.02
N VAL A 119 -12.63 10.31 7.88
CA VAL A 119 -11.46 10.45 7.01
C VAL A 119 -11.68 11.39 5.82
N GLU A 120 -12.90 11.89 5.59
CA GLU A 120 -13.23 12.70 4.41
C GLU A 120 -12.29 13.92 4.20
N PRO A 121 -11.82 14.64 5.25
CA PRO A 121 -10.90 15.77 5.06
C PRO A 121 -9.55 15.38 4.45
N SER A 122 -9.04 14.18 4.78
CA SER A 122 -7.73 13.68 4.34
C SER A 122 -7.82 12.71 3.16
N TYR A 123 -8.97 12.06 3.01
CA TYR A 123 -9.25 11.00 2.04
C TYR A 123 -10.69 11.18 1.53
N PRO A 124 -10.93 12.17 0.65
CA PRO A 124 -12.27 12.51 0.21
C PRO A 124 -12.84 11.42 -0.71
N ALA A 125 -14.04 10.92 -0.41
CA ALA A 125 -14.73 9.95 -1.27
C ALA A 125 -15.37 10.60 -2.50
N SER A 126 -15.65 11.90 -2.47
CA SER A 126 -16.35 12.58 -3.56
C SER A 126 -15.45 12.98 -4.73
N ALA A 127 -15.92 12.80 -5.96
CA ALA A 127 -15.23 13.16 -7.21
C ALA A 127 -15.02 14.68 -7.43
N LYS A 128 -15.36 15.54 -6.46
CA LYS A 128 -15.29 17.00 -6.60
C LYS A 128 -13.89 17.58 -6.39
N GLY A 129 -12.92 16.75 -5.96
CA GLY A 129 -11.55 17.17 -5.65
C GLY A 129 -10.53 16.83 -6.74
N GLN A 130 -9.33 17.39 -6.61
CA GLN A 130 -8.12 17.00 -7.37
C GLN A 130 -7.33 15.91 -6.63
N PHE A 131 -7.98 15.15 -5.74
CA PHE A 131 -7.32 14.24 -4.83
C PHE A 131 -6.78 13.04 -5.62
N ARG A 132 -5.45 12.98 -5.71
CA ARG A 132 -4.69 11.87 -6.27
C ARG A 132 -3.41 11.76 -5.49
N ARG A 133 -3.02 10.54 -5.15
CA ARG A 133 -1.83 10.24 -4.36
C ARG A 133 -1.19 8.97 -4.90
N GLY A 134 0.13 8.87 -4.78
CA GLY A 134 0.86 7.67 -5.15
C GLY A 134 0.90 6.65 -4.02
N GLY A 135 1.00 7.12 -2.77
CA GLY A 135 1.15 6.24 -1.60
C GLY A 135 -0.17 5.82 -0.93
N LEU A 136 -1.29 6.45 -1.28
CA LEU A 136 -2.62 6.20 -0.72
C LEU A 136 -3.71 6.67 -1.70
N GLY A 137 -4.97 6.61 -1.32
CA GLY A 137 -6.04 7.38 -1.97
C GLY A 137 -6.99 6.60 -2.87
N LEU A 138 -6.64 5.36 -3.26
CA LEU A 138 -7.52 4.51 -4.05
C LEU A 138 -8.60 3.82 -3.20
N PHE A 139 -9.86 4.06 -3.54
CA PHE A 139 -10.97 3.16 -3.23
C PHE A 139 -10.90 1.95 -4.18
N SER A 140 -11.25 0.77 -3.69
CA SER A 140 -11.30 -0.45 -4.49
C SER A 140 -12.23 -1.48 -3.84
N THR A 141 -12.43 -2.61 -4.50
CA THR A 141 -13.17 -3.76 -3.97
C THR A 141 -12.25 -4.96 -3.84
N THR A 142 -12.66 -5.96 -3.03
CA THR A 142 -11.93 -7.24 -2.96
C THR A 142 -11.77 -7.86 -4.35
N ARG A 143 -12.79 -7.77 -5.21
CA ARG A 143 -12.77 -8.34 -6.56
C ARG A 143 -11.76 -7.64 -7.46
N ASP A 144 -11.73 -6.32 -7.45
CA ASP A 144 -10.79 -5.55 -8.26
C ASP A 144 -9.35 -5.76 -7.79
N TYR A 145 -9.13 -5.70 -6.47
CA TYR A 145 -7.79 -5.90 -5.92
C TYR A 145 -7.28 -7.33 -6.13
N LEU A 146 -8.16 -8.33 -6.15
CA LEU A 146 -7.79 -9.70 -6.51
C LEU A 146 -7.28 -9.80 -7.95
N ARG A 147 -7.93 -9.13 -8.92
CA ARG A 147 -7.47 -9.10 -10.32
C ARG A 147 -6.07 -8.49 -10.44
N PHE A 148 -5.82 -7.42 -9.67
CA PHE A 148 -4.49 -6.82 -9.58
C PHE A 148 -3.47 -7.79 -9.00
N ALA A 149 -3.78 -8.41 -7.86
CA ALA A 149 -2.87 -9.32 -7.19
C ALA A 149 -2.59 -10.59 -8.02
N GLU A 150 -3.58 -11.14 -8.73
CA GLU A 150 -3.40 -12.26 -9.67
C GLU A 150 -2.47 -11.88 -10.84
N CYS A 151 -2.56 -10.65 -11.35
CA CYS A 151 -1.64 -10.16 -12.39
C CYS A 151 -0.18 -10.20 -11.93
N LEU A 152 0.08 -10.02 -10.64
CA LEU A 152 1.42 -10.08 -10.06
C LEU A 152 2.00 -11.51 -9.98
N HIS A 153 1.31 -12.55 -10.44
CA HIS A 153 1.95 -13.85 -10.65
C HIS A 153 2.85 -13.88 -11.89
N SER A 154 2.54 -13.10 -12.92
CA SER A 154 3.22 -13.24 -14.22
C SER A 154 3.31 -11.97 -15.07
N GLY A 155 2.75 -10.85 -14.58
CA GLY A 155 2.60 -9.61 -15.33
C GLY A 155 1.56 -9.71 -16.45
N LYS A 156 0.55 -10.57 -16.30
CA LYS A 156 -0.51 -10.79 -17.30
C LYS A 156 -1.89 -10.56 -16.71
N THR A 157 -2.81 -10.09 -17.53
CA THR A 157 -4.24 -10.07 -17.26
C THR A 157 -4.83 -11.49 -17.24
N ALA A 158 -6.06 -11.64 -16.76
CA ALA A 158 -6.77 -12.92 -16.70
C ALA A 158 -6.99 -13.58 -18.08
N ASP A 159 -7.11 -12.79 -19.15
CA ASP A 159 -7.20 -13.26 -20.54
C ASP A 159 -5.83 -13.50 -21.18
N GLY A 160 -4.74 -13.37 -20.41
CA GLY A 160 -3.37 -13.70 -20.84
C GLY A 160 -2.63 -12.56 -21.55
N LYS A 161 -3.23 -11.38 -21.70
CA LYS A 161 -2.54 -10.19 -22.24
C LYS A 161 -1.43 -9.76 -21.29
N ARG A 162 -0.26 -9.51 -21.84
CA ARG A 162 0.93 -9.12 -21.07
C ARG A 162 0.93 -7.61 -20.79
N LEU A 163 0.96 -7.24 -19.51
CA LEU A 163 1.17 -5.85 -19.05
C LEU A 163 2.63 -5.56 -18.75
N LEU A 164 3.35 -6.54 -18.17
CA LEU A 164 4.78 -6.43 -17.89
C LEU A 164 5.54 -7.53 -18.62
N SER A 165 6.66 -7.16 -19.25
CA SER A 165 7.58 -8.14 -19.82
C SER A 165 8.09 -9.08 -18.72
N THR A 166 8.34 -10.35 -19.04
CA THR A 166 8.89 -11.30 -18.05
C THR A 166 10.20 -10.78 -17.41
N PRO A 167 11.16 -10.21 -18.15
CA PRO A 167 12.35 -9.61 -17.54
C PRO A 167 12.03 -8.46 -16.58
N MET A 168 11.07 -7.59 -16.93
CA MET A 168 10.67 -6.48 -16.06
C MET A 168 9.95 -6.98 -14.81
N PHE A 169 9.09 -7.99 -14.94
CA PHE A 169 8.43 -8.62 -13.80
C PHE A 169 9.47 -9.20 -12.82
N ASN A 170 10.43 -9.98 -13.32
CA ASN A 170 11.50 -10.55 -12.49
C ASN A 170 12.34 -9.46 -11.80
N LEU A 171 12.67 -8.39 -12.54
CA LEU A 171 13.39 -7.24 -12.01
C LEU A 171 12.61 -6.47 -10.95
N MET A 172 11.28 -6.39 -11.11
CA MET A 172 10.37 -5.75 -10.15
C MET A 172 10.24 -6.56 -8.87
N TRP A 173 10.21 -7.90 -8.96
CA TRP A 173 9.99 -8.80 -7.83
C TRP A 173 11.24 -9.04 -6.97
N ALA A 174 12.43 -8.92 -7.55
CA ALA A 174 13.70 -9.14 -6.87
C ALA A 174 13.93 -8.11 -5.74
N ASN A 175 14.45 -8.58 -4.59
CA ASN A 175 14.87 -7.68 -3.51
C ASN A 175 15.92 -6.69 -4.00
N ARG A 176 15.74 -5.42 -3.60
CA ARG A 176 16.58 -4.30 -4.00
C ARG A 176 17.42 -3.73 -2.87
N LEU A 177 17.22 -4.18 -1.64
CA LEU A 177 17.95 -3.66 -0.49
C LEU A 177 19.13 -4.55 -0.11
N PRO A 178 20.31 -3.96 0.18
CA PRO A 178 21.41 -4.70 0.76
C PRO A 178 21.07 -5.13 2.19
N ALA A 179 21.77 -6.16 2.69
CA ALA A 179 21.61 -6.65 4.06
C ALA A 179 21.80 -5.54 5.12
N SER A 180 22.66 -4.55 4.86
CA SER A 180 22.90 -3.42 5.75
C SER A 180 21.71 -2.46 5.92
N GLN A 181 20.67 -2.58 5.10
CA GLN A 181 19.43 -1.81 5.19
C GLN A 181 18.25 -2.66 5.68
N MET A 182 18.52 -3.88 6.15
CA MET A 182 17.56 -4.81 6.74
C MET A 182 17.91 -5.09 8.21
N PRO A 183 16.95 -5.52 9.05
CA PRO A 183 15.53 -5.76 8.75
C PRO A 183 14.76 -4.46 8.44
N LEU A 184 13.66 -4.57 7.70
CA LEU A 184 12.78 -3.44 7.46
C LEU A 184 12.10 -3.01 8.77
N GLY A 185 11.89 -1.70 8.93
CA GLY A 185 11.14 -1.13 10.05
C GLY A 185 10.20 -0.02 9.61
N ILE A 186 8.95 -0.05 10.09
CA ILE A 186 7.96 1.00 9.87
C ILE A 186 7.31 1.35 11.21
N GLY A 187 7.60 2.55 11.71
CA GLY A 187 7.23 2.93 13.08
C GLY A 187 7.81 1.92 14.08
N PRO A 188 7.01 1.37 15.01
CA PRO A 188 7.46 0.35 15.96
C PRO A 188 7.55 -1.06 15.35
N ASN A 189 7.05 -1.28 14.13
CA ASN A 189 6.95 -2.62 13.54
C ASN A 189 8.23 -2.99 12.80
N ILE A 190 8.74 -4.19 13.07
CA ILE A 190 9.90 -4.79 12.39
C ILE A 190 9.41 -5.96 11.54
N TYR A 191 9.94 -6.09 10.33
CA TYR A 191 9.58 -7.16 9.39
C TYR A 191 10.79 -8.07 9.14
N PRO A 192 11.12 -8.96 10.09
CA PRO A 192 12.25 -9.87 9.95
C PRO A 192 12.03 -10.85 8.78
N GLY A 193 13.12 -11.25 8.12
CA GLY A 193 13.07 -12.09 6.92
C GLY A 193 12.58 -11.41 5.64
N TYR A 194 12.00 -10.20 5.71
CA TYR A 194 11.56 -9.45 4.53
C TYR A 194 12.62 -8.48 4.02
N GLY A 195 12.77 -8.44 2.69
CA GLY A 195 13.38 -7.35 1.94
C GLY A 195 12.34 -6.46 1.26
N TRP A 196 12.81 -5.52 0.45
CA TRP A 196 11.96 -4.60 -0.33
C TRP A 196 12.30 -4.70 -1.81
N ASN A 197 11.32 -4.97 -2.64
CA ASN A 197 11.46 -4.97 -4.10
C ASN A 197 10.90 -3.67 -4.70
N LEU A 198 10.68 -3.58 -6.02
CA LEU A 198 10.15 -2.34 -6.64
C LEU A 198 8.65 -2.15 -6.41
N PHE A 199 8.00 -3.07 -5.70
CA PHE A 199 6.57 -3.13 -5.50
C PHE A 199 6.16 -3.11 -4.01
N GLY A 200 6.88 -3.81 -3.14
CA GLY A 200 6.58 -3.93 -1.72
C GLY A 200 7.52 -4.87 -0.98
N ARG A 201 7.02 -5.51 0.08
CA ARG A 201 7.80 -6.52 0.83
C ARG A 201 8.01 -7.77 -0.03
N VAL A 202 9.12 -8.46 0.18
CA VAL A 202 9.36 -9.81 -0.36
C VAL A 202 10.08 -10.67 0.69
N MET A 203 9.56 -11.87 0.96
CA MET A 203 10.15 -12.81 1.91
C MET A 203 11.44 -13.41 1.34
N LEU A 204 12.52 -13.30 2.10
CA LEU A 204 13.87 -13.78 1.75
C LEU A 204 14.31 -14.96 2.62
N ASP A 205 13.86 -15.00 3.87
CA ASP A 205 14.29 -15.98 4.86
C ASP A 205 13.14 -16.37 5.79
N VAL A 206 12.47 -17.49 5.46
CA VAL A 206 11.42 -18.08 6.30
C VAL A 206 11.88 -18.44 7.71
N GLY A 207 13.19 -18.63 7.95
CA GLY A 207 13.73 -18.88 9.30
C GLY A 207 13.60 -17.68 10.24
N GLN A 208 13.34 -16.49 9.69
CA GLN A 208 13.09 -15.26 10.43
C GLN A 208 11.62 -14.81 10.39
N ALA A 209 10.75 -15.53 9.66
CA ALA A 209 9.36 -15.13 9.51
C ALA A 209 8.57 -15.30 10.82
N MET A 210 7.72 -14.32 11.13
CA MET A 210 6.87 -14.32 12.33
C MET A 210 5.46 -14.90 12.11
N SER A 211 5.17 -15.39 10.89
CA SER A 211 3.90 -16.01 10.50
C SER A 211 4.16 -16.91 9.28
N LEU A 212 3.37 -17.97 9.10
CA LEU A 212 3.51 -18.90 7.98
C LEU A 212 3.50 -18.16 6.64
N THR A 213 4.48 -18.50 5.80
CA THR A 213 4.77 -17.89 4.50
C THR A 213 5.79 -18.77 3.75
N SER A 214 6.18 -18.37 2.54
CA SER A 214 7.21 -19.01 1.74
C SER A 214 8.25 -17.98 1.25
N ASN A 215 9.45 -18.45 0.89
CA ASN A 215 10.43 -17.60 0.23
C ASN A 215 9.89 -17.12 -1.13
N GLY A 216 9.96 -15.82 -1.37
CA GLY A 216 9.44 -15.17 -2.57
C GLY A 216 7.99 -14.69 -2.47
N GLU A 217 7.26 -14.99 -1.39
CA GLU A 217 5.98 -14.34 -1.10
C GLU A 217 6.20 -12.83 -0.97
N GLY A 218 5.34 -12.04 -1.61
CA GLY A 218 5.41 -10.59 -1.59
C GLY A 218 4.05 -9.92 -1.61
N GLY A 219 4.02 -8.64 -1.29
CA GLY A 219 2.78 -7.85 -1.27
C GLY A 219 2.92 -6.58 -0.46
N TRP A 220 1.78 -6.01 -0.09
CA TRP A 220 1.75 -4.84 0.80
C TRP A 220 0.49 -4.79 1.67
N ALA A 221 0.33 -3.70 2.40
CA ALA A 221 -0.75 -3.47 3.35
C ALA A 221 -1.21 -2.01 3.30
N GLY A 222 -2.43 -1.76 3.77
CA GLY A 222 -2.98 -0.43 3.96
C GLY A 222 -3.14 -0.10 5.44
N ALA A 223 -3.14 1.19 5.76
CA ALA A 223 -3.24 1.67 7.14
C ALA A 223 -4.56 1.31 7.83
N ALA A 224 -5.63 1.06 7.05
CA ALA A 224 -6.94 0.61 7.52
C ALA A 224 -7.03 -0.92 7.70
N ALA A 225 -5.89 -1.59 7.89
CA ALA A 225 -5.73 -3.03 8.05
C ALA A 225 -6.12 -3.90 6.83
N THR A 226 -6.32 -3.30 5.65
CA THR A 226 -6.36 -4.05 4.38
C THR A 226 -5.01 -4.70 4.11
N TYR A 227 -5.00 -5.93 3.59
CA TYR A 227 -3.75 -6.68 3.38
C TYR A 227 -3.85 -7.59 2.16
N PHE A 228 -2.74 -7.75 1.44
CA PHE A 228 -2.65 -8.78 0.41
C PHE A 228 -1.26 -9.42 0.36
N TRP A 229 -1.22 -10.61 -0.21
CA TRP A 229 0.00 -11.33 -0.54
C TRP A 229 -0.15 -12.09 -1.85
N VAL A 230 0.98 -12.32 -2.50
CA VAL A 230 1.12 -13.11 -3.71
C VAL A 230 2.31 -14.02 -3.51
N ASP A 231 2.09 -15.31 -3.70
CA ASP A 231 3.09 -16.36 -3.63
C ASP A 231 3.19 -17.03 -5.00
N PRO A 232 4.17 -16.64 -5.83
CA PRO A 232 4.38 -17.26 -7.13
C PRO A 232 4.75 -18.74 -7.05
N ALA A 233 5.41 -19.20 -5.97
CA ALA A 233 5.80 -20.61 -5.83
C ALA A 233 4.59 -21.50 -5.56
N GLN A 234 3.65 -21.01 -4.75
CA GLN A 234 2.41 -21.71 -4.41
C GLN A 234 1.24 -21.41 -5.37
N GLN A 235 1.44 -20.53 -6.36
CA GLN A 235 0.37 -20.02 -7.24
C GLN A 235 -0.84 -19.50 -6.43
N MET A 236 -0.55 -18.84 -5.31
CA MET A 236 -1.55 -18.39 -4.35
C MET A 236 -1.54 -16.87 -4.27
N THR A 237 -2.74 -16.29 -4.23
CA THR A 237 -2.97 -14.89 -3.92
C THR A 237 -4.01 -14.80 -2.82
N GLY A 238 -3.83 -13.88 -1.88
CA GLY A 238 -4.82 -13.58 -0.86
C GLY A 238 -5.05 -12.09 -0.68
N VAL A 239 -6.30 -11.71 -0.45
CA VAL A 239 -6.73 -10.32 -0.22
C VAL A 239 -7.68 -10.30 0.98
N VAL A 240 -7.38 -9.44 1.95
CA VAL A 240 -8.19 -9.18 3.14
C VAL A 240 -8.58 -7.71 3.12
N MET A 241 -9.89 -7.43 3.15
CA MET A 241 -10.44 -6.09 3.19
C MET A 241 -11.16 -5.85 4.52
N THR A 242 -10.73 -4.83 5.25
CA THR A 242 -11.34 -4.32 6.49
C THR A 242 -11.06 -2.82 6.58
N GLN A 243 -11.62 -2.12 7.58
CA GLN A 243 -11.49 -0.67 7.72
C GLN A 243 -11.25 -0.27 9.20
N TYR A 244 -10.05 -0.54 9.70
CA TYR A 244 -9.64 -0.17 11.06
C TYR A 244 -8.25 0.49 11.07
N LEU A 245 -8.19 1.76 11.45
CA LEU A 245 -6.96 2.53 11.56
C LEU A 245 -6.26 2.30 12.90
N GLY A 246 -4.96 2.04 12.86
CA GLY A 246 -4.13 1.83 14.06
C GLY A 246 -4.44 0.54 14.82
N SER A 247 -4.83 -0.52 14.10
CA SER A 247 -5.08 -1.83 14.72
C SER A 247 -3.81 -2.39 15.34
N ALA A 248 -3.90 -2.90 16.58
CA ALA A 248 -2.85 -3.68 17.22
C ALA A 248 -3.04 -5.20 17.02
N LEU A 249 -4.13 -5.61 16.37
CA LEU A 249 -4.42 -7.01 16.10
C LEU A 249 -3.64 -7.49 14.87
N PRO A 250 -2.96 -8.64 14.92
CA PRO A 250 -2.12 -9.13 13.83
C PRO A 250 -2.91 -9.82 12.71
N MET A 251 -4.10 -9.31 12.36
CA MET A 251 -5.05 -9.93 11.43
C MET A 251 -4.40 -10.32 10.08
N SER A 252 -3.51 -9.48 9.55
CA SER A 252 -2.77 -9.77 8.32
C SER A 252 -1.96 -11.05 8.41
N GLY A 253 -1.21 -11.24 9.51
CA GLY A 253 -0.38 -12.42 9.73
C GLY A 253 -1.20 -13.67 10.04
N GLU A 254 -2.31 -13.52 10.77
CA GLU A 254 -3.22 -14.62 11.10
C GLU A 254 -3.97 -15.13 9.86
N MET A 255 -4.54 -14.25 9.05
CA MET A 255 -5.28 -14.62 7.85
C MET A 255 -4.37 -15.29 6.81
N ARG A 256 -3.15 -14.77 6.64
CA ARG A 256 -2.16 -15.43 5.78
C ARG A 256 -1.79 -16.80 6.33
N ALA A 257 -1.49 -16.91 7.63
CA ALA A 257 -1.11 -18.19 8.22
C ALA A 257 -2.22 -19.24 8.10
N ALA A 258 -3.48 -18.84 8.28
CA ALA A 258 -4.64 -19.69 8.06
C ALA A 258 -4.68 -20.20 6.61
N ALA A 259 -4.51 -19.33 5.63
CA ALA A 259 -4.50 -19.71 4.22
C ALA A 259 -3.37 -20.70 3.88
N TYR A 260 -2.13 -20.44 4.34
CA TYR A 260 -1.02 -21.38 4.14
C TYR A 260 -1.27 -22.74 4.82
N SER A 261 -1.89 -22.74 6.01
CA SER A 261 -2.23 -23.98 6.71
C SER A 261 -3.29 -24.82 5.99
N MET A 262 -4.00 -24.24 5.02
CA MET A 262 -5.04 -24.91 4.24
C MET A 262 -4.54 -25.46 2.89
N LEU A 263 -3.28 -25.18 2.50
CA LEU A 263 -2.74 -25.62 1.20
C LEU A 263 -2.62 -27.13 1.10
N ASP A 264 -2.23 -27.79 2.20
CA ASP A 264 -2.13 -29.24 2.26
C ASP A 264 -3.33 -29.80 3.05
N LYS A 265 -4.12 -30.65 2.39
CA LYS A 265 -5.04 -31.54 3.14
C LYS A 265 -4.16 -32.56 3.84
N TYR A 266 -4.14 -32.55 5.18
CA TYR A 266 -3.70 -33.71 5.94
C TYR A 266 -4.48 -34.94 5.41
N GLN A 267 -3.80 -35.84 4.72
CA GLN A 267 -4.33 -37.16 4.40
C GLN A 267 -4.29 -38.06 5.62
#